data_AF-A0A256HXC2-F1
#
_entry.id   AF-A0A256HXC2-F1
#
_cell.length_a   1.000
_cell.length_b   1.000
_cell.length_c   1.000
_cell.angle_alpha   90.00
_cell.angle_beta   90.00
_cell.angle_gamma   90.00
#
_symmetry.space_group_name_H-M   'P 1'
#
loop_
_entity.id
_entity.type
_entity.pdbx_description
1 polymer ?
#
loop_
_entity_poly.entity_id
_entity_poly.type
_entity_poly.pdbx_seq_one_letter_code
_entity_poly.pdbx_strand_id
1 'polypeptide(L)'
;MAASDEAGVVERIGFSISTVVERWMPSPFVFAILLTYIVFAAGLIATGSGAVELLDFWYGGFWAFLGFSMQMVLILMTGFVIAYHPRVNDLLQRLAEVPNSGAQAAAFVGFISMSLAWVHWGFSLIMGAIFAREMGKVAHRKGIDVHYPLLAVAGYMGLGLTWHWGISGSAPLQLTDANNIGEGTGFEFLASTVPAVETIFHPYALTLTALSIVFASAMLYVLAPSGSRAKGITHYVDEAELFDGAADGGR
;
A
#
# COMPACT_ATOMS: atom_id res chain seq x y z
N MET A 1 20.12 -16.43 -14.55
CA MET A 1 21.36 -15.74 -14.16
C MET A 1 22.02 -15.00 -15.35
N ALA A 2 21.25 -14.41 -16.27
CA ALA A 2 21.78 -13.79 -17.49
C ALA A 2 21.28 -12.36 -17.74
N ALA A 3 20.56 -11.76 -16.78
CA ALA A 3 20.02 -10.40 -16.91
C ALA A 3 20.83 -9.34 -16.14
N SER A 4 21.90 -9.73 -15.44
CA SER A 4 22.68 -8.85 -14.56
C SER A 4 23.79 -8.06 -15.26
N ASP A 5 24.23 -8.50 -16.45
CA ASP A 5 25.43 -7.94 -17.08
C ASP A 5 25.15 -6.69 -17.93
N GLU A 6 23.88 -6.42 -18.27
CA GLU A 6 23.46 -5.17 -18.93
C GLU A 6 22.72 -4.19 -17.98
N ALA A 7 22.53 -4.58 -16.71
CA ALA A 7 21.77 -3.79 -15.75
C ALA A 7 22.56 -2.56 -15.28
N GLY A 8 21.90 -1.39 -15.27
CA GLY A 8 22.49 -0.16 -14.75
C GLY A 8 22.88 -0.29 -13.26
N VAL A 9 23.81 0.54 -12.78
CA VAL A 9 24.27 0.49 -11.37
C VAL A 9 23.12 0.56 -10.36
N VAL A 10 22.13 1.42 -10.63
CA VAL A 10 20.93 1.58 -9.78
C VAL A 10 20.07 0.31 -9.77
N GLU A 11 19.88 -0.32 -10.94
CA GLU A 11 19.11 -1.55 -11.08
C GLU A 11 19.76 -2.71 -10.31
N ARG A 12 21.09 -2.84 -10.40
CA ARG A 12 21.84 -3.86 -9.66
C ARG A 12 21.74 -3.66 -8.14
N ILE A 13 21.79 -2.42 -7.67
CA ILE A 13 21.58 -2.10 -6.24
C ILE A 13 20.14 -2.50 -5.84
N GLY A 14 19.15 -2.13 -6.64
CA GLY A 14 17.74 -2.49 -6.42
C GLY A 14 17.54 -4.00 -6.29
N PHE A 15 18.09 -4.79 -7.21
CA PHE A 15 18.04 -6.26 -7.15
C PHE A 15 18.74 -6.81 -5.90
N SER A 16 19.89 -6.26 -5.53
CA SER A 16 20.60 -6.71 -4.33
C SER A 16 19.80 -6.46 -3.06
N ILE A 17 19.16 -5.28 -2.94
CA ILE A 17 18.30 -4.96 -1.79
C ILE A 17 17.09 -5.89 -1.77
N SER A 18 16.39 -6.06 -2.90
CA SER A 18 15.22 -6.95 -3.00
C SER A 18 15.57 -8.37 -2.55
N THR A 19 16.69 -8.92 -3.04
CA THR A 19 17.12 -10.28 -2.72
C THR A 19 17.40 -10.47 -1.22
N VAL A 20 18.02 -9.46 -0.58
CA VAL A 20 18.27 -9.51 0.87
C VAL A 20 16.95 -9.41 1.63
N VAL A 21 16.08 -8.47 1.26
CA VAL A 21 14.81 -8.24 1.91
C VAL A 21 13.90 -9.48 1.80
N GLU A 22 13.71 -10.02 0.61
CA GLU A 22 12.89 -11.21 0.37
C GLU A 22 13.39 -12.43 1.15
N ARG A 23 14.70 -12.56 1.34
CA ARG A 23 15.30 -13.70 2.04
C ARG A 23 15.20 -13.60 3.56
N TRP A 24 15.25 -12.40 4.12
CA TRP A 24 15.40 -12.18 5.56
C TRP A 24 14.20 -11.52 6.25
N MET A 25 13.28 -10.92 5.50
CA MET A 25 12.10 -10.27 6.07
C MET A 25 11.23 -11.32 6.76
N PRO A 26 11.12 -11.30 8.11
CA PRO A 26 10.25 -12.22 8.82
C PRO A 26 8.78 -11.87 8.53
N SER A 27 7.88 -12.82 8.81
CA SER A 27 6.45 -12.48 8.79
C SER A 27 6.16 -11.33 9.77
N PRO A 28 5.23 -10.41 9.45
CA PRO A 28 4.93 -9.27 10.32
C PRO A 28 4.57 -9.65 11.77
N PHE A 29 3.93 -10.82 11.94
CA PHE A 29 3.59 -11.35 13.26
C PHE A 29 4.83 -11.79 14.06
N VAL A 30 5.76 -12.51 13.42
CA VAL A 30 7.03 -12.89 14.06
C VAL A 30 7.84 -11.65 14.42
N PHE A 31 7.86 -10.65 13.53
CA PHE A 31 8.50 -9.37 13.79
C PHE A 31 7.95 -8.67 15.04
N ALA A 32 6.62 -8.61 15.20
CA ALA A 32 5.96 -8.02 16.36
C ALA A 32 6.29 -8.76 17.68
N ILE A 33 6.36 -10.09 17.65
CA ILE A 33 6.76 -10.91 18.81
C ILE A 33 8.21 -10.63 19.19
N LEU A 34 9.12 -10.62 18.22
CA LEU A 34 10.54 -10.35 18.47
C LEU A 34 10.72 -8.95 19.07
N LEU A 35 10.05 -7.94 18.50
CA LEU A 35 10.07 -6.59 19.04
C LEU A 35 9.51 -6.52 20.46
N THR A 36 8.46 -7.27 20.78
CA THR A 36 7.93 -7.34 22.15
C THR A 36 9.00 -7.78 23.15
N TYR A 37 9.76 -8.83 22.84
CA TYR A 37 10.86 -9.29 23.71
C TYR A 37 12.03 -8.30 23.76
N ILE A 38 12.39 -7.68 22.64
CA ILE A 38 13.45 -6.68 22.58
C ILE A 38 13.09 -5.47 23.44
N VAL A 39 11.88 -4.94 23.31
CA VAL A 39 11.39 -3.80 24.10
C VAL A 39 11.29 -4.17 25.58
N PHE A 40 10.86 -5.40 25.91
CA PHE A 40 10.84 -5.87 27.29
C PHE A 40 12.24 -5.92 27.91
N ALA A 41 13.22 -6.50 27.21
CA ALA A 41 14.61 -6.56 27.67
C ALA A 41 15.24 -5.16 27.75
N ALA A 42 14.99 -4.30 26.76
CA ALA A 42 15.44 -2.91 26.79
C ALA A 42 14.82 -2.14 27.96
N GLY A 43 13.54 -2.35 28.24
CA GLY A 43 12.84 -1.78 29.39
C GLY A 43 13.50 -2.17 30.72
N LEU A 44 13.84 -3.44 30.90
CA LEU A 44 14.52 -3.93 32.11
C LEU A 44 15.89 -3.29 32.34
N ILE A 45 16.61 -2.99 31.27
CA ILE A 45 17.99 -2.46 31.34
C ILE A 45 17.99 -0.93 31.41
N ALA A 46 17.11 -0.29 30.64
CA ALA A 46 17.13 1.16 30.41
C ALA A 46 16.15 1.92 31.30
N THR A 47 15.19 1.25 31.94
CA THR A 47 14.22 1.87 32.85
C THR A 47 14.41 1.34 34.26
N GLY A 48 14.02 2.12 35.27
CA GLY A 48 13.97 1.65 36.66
C GLY A 48 12.81 0.68 36.95
N SER A 49 12.07 0.26 35.93
CA SER A 49 10.84 -0.52 36.06
C SER A 49 11.13 -2.00 36.32
N GLY A 50 10.30 -2.64 37.14
CA GLY A 50 10.39 -4.08 37.40
C GLY A 50 9.87 -4.95 36.25
N ALA A 51 10.24 -6.23 36.23
CA ALA A 51 9.75 -7.17 35.20
C ALA A 51 8.22 -7.30 35.16
N VAL A 52 7.57 -7.32 36.32
CA VAL A 52 6.10 -7.38 36.42
C VAL A 52 5.46 -6.10 35.90
N GLU A 53 6.02 -4.95 36.26
CA GLU A 53 5.52 -3.64 35.83
C GLU A 53 5.60 -3.47 34.30
N LEU A 54 6.68 -3.94 33.67
CA LEU A 54 6.79 -3.95 32.21
C LEU A 54 5.75 -4.88 31.54
N LEU A 55 5.39 -5.99 32.17
CA LEU A 55 4.28 -6.84 31.69
C LEU A 55 2.94 -6.12 31.80
N ASP A 56 2.72 -5.38 32.89
CA ASP A 56 1.49 -4.59 33.08
C ASP A 56 1.39 -3.48 32.02
N PHE A 57 2.50 -2.80 31.68
CA PHE A 57 2.52 -1.83 30.58
C PHE A 57 2.21 -2.47 29.23
N TRP A 58 2.79 -3.63 28.94
CA TRP A 58 2.50 -4.36 27.69
C TRP A 58 1.03 -4.77 27.62
N TYR A 59 0.49 -5.32 28.71
CA TYR A 59 -0.91 -5.72 28.81
C TYR A 59 -1.85 -4.52 28.64
N GLY A 60 -1.60 -3.43 29.37
CA GLY A 60 -2.39 -2.19 29.26
C GLY A 60 -2.37 -1.61 27.85
N GLY A 61 -1.19 -1.56 27.22
CA GLY A 61 -1.02 -1.12 25.85
C GLY A 61 -1.80 -1.98 24.84
N PHE A 62 -1.75 -3.31 25.00
CA PHE A 62 -2.50 -4.23 24.13
C PHE A 62 -4.00 -3.91 24.11
N TRP A 63 -4.61 -3.68 25.27
CA TRP A 63 -6.04 -3.35 25.36
C TRP A 63 -6.36 -1.94 24.88
N ALA A 64 -5.47 -0.97 25.10
CA ALA A 64 -5.63 0.38 24.57
C ALA A 64 -5.66 0.40 23.03
N PHE A 65 -4.89 -0.47 22.37
CA PHE A 65 -4.83 -0.57 20.91
C PHE A 65 -5.97 -1.39 20.28
N LEU A 66 -6.83 -2.05 21.06
CA LEU A 66 -7.87 -2.92 20.52
C LEU A 66 -8.89 -2.15 19.67
N GLY A 67 -9.35 -0.99 20.14
CA GLY A 67 -10.29 -0.14 19.40
C GLY A 67 -9.71 0.34 18.06
N PHE A 68 -8.46 0.82 18.09
CA PHE A 68 -7.72 1.19 16.88
C PHE A 68 -7.55 0.01 15.92
N SER A 69 -7.20 -1.17 16.45
CA SER A 69 -7.03 -2.38 15.64
C SER A 69 -8.33 -2.79 14.96
N MET A 70 -9.47 -2.70 15.66
CA MET A 70 -10.79 -2.95 15.08
C MET A 70 -11.12 -1.97 13.95
N GLN A 71 -10.78 -0.69 14.10
CA GLN A 71 -10.94 0.29 13.02
C GLN A 71 -10.13 -0.10 11.78
N MET A 72 -8.87 -0.53 11.95
CA MET A 72 -8.03 -0.99 10.84
C MET A 72 -8.58 -2.25 10.17
N VAL A 73 -9.09 -3.21 10.96
CA VAL A 73 -9.75 -4.41 10.43
C VAL A 73 -10.96 -4.04 9.60
N LEU A 74 -11.82 -3.14 10.08
CA LEU A 74 -13.01 -2.70 9.36
C LEU A 74 -12.65 -1.99 8.04
N ILE A 75 -11.64 -1.12 8.04
CA ILE A 75 -11.15 -0.47 6.82
C ILE A 75 -10.69 -1.52 5.80
N LEU A 76 -9.87 -2.48 6.21
CA LEU A 76 -9.40 -3.52 5.30
C LEU A 76 -10.52 -4.44 4.81
N MET A 77 -11.41 -4.89 5.70
CA MET A 77 -12.52 -5.77 5.34
C MET A 77 -13.55 -5.11 4.43
N THR A 78 -13.92 -3.86 4.71
CA THR A 78 -14.85 -3.14 3.83
C THR A 78 -14.22 -2.86 2.46
N GLY A 79 -12.95 -2.46 2.43
CA GLY A 79 -12.18 -2.35 1.19
C GLY A 79 -12.14 -3.67 0.41
N PHE A 80 -11.92 -4.79 1.09
CA PHE A 80 -11.92 -6.13 0.50
C PHE A 80 -13.26 -6.48 -0.12
N VAL A 81 -14.36 -6.33 0.63
CA VAL A 81 -15.71 -6.66 0.15
C VAL A 81 -16.07 -5.84 -1.10
N ILE A 82 -15.72 -4.56 -1.14
CA ILE A 82 -15.96 -3.72 -2.33
C ILE A 82 -15.10 -4.18 -3.51
N ALA A 83 -13.82 -4.50 -3.28
CA ALA A 83 -12.90 -4.91 -4.34
C ALA A 83 -13.34 -6.19 -5.06
N TYR A 84 -13.94 -7.13 -4.33
CA TYR A 84 -14.42 -8.40 -4.88
C TYR A 84 -15.85 -8.35 -5.42
N HIS A 85 -16.52 -7.19 -5.36
CA HIS A 85 -17.86 -7.06 -5.91
C HIS A 85 -17.84 -7.21 -7.45
N PRO A 86 -18.73 -8.01 -8.08
CA PRO A 86 -18.69 -8.29 -9.53
C PRO A 86 -18.66 -7.03 -10.41
N ARG A 87 -19.46 -6.01 -10.05
CA ARG A 87 -19.49 -4.72 -10.78
C ARG A 87 -18.16 -3.96 -10.73
N VAL A 88 -17.39 -4.12 -9.66
CA VAL A 88 -16.08 -3.48 -9.52
C VAL A 88 -15.08 -4.19 -10.41
N ASN A 89 -15.12 -5.53 -10.47
CA ASN A 89 -14.32 -6.31 -11.41
C ASN A 89 -14.64 -5.94 -12.88
N ASP A 90 -15.92 -5.85 -13.25
CA ASP A 90 -16.35 -5.43 -14.59
C ASP A 90 -15.81 -4.03 -14.95
N LEU A 91 -15.82 -3.11 -13.98
CA LEU A 91 -15.27 -1.77 -14.16
C LEU A 91 -13.76 -1.82 -14.36
N LEU A 92 -13.03 -2.62 -13.56
CA LEU A 92 -11.58 -2.78 -13.71
C LEU A 92 -11.19 -3.32 -15.06
N GLN A 93 -11.89 -4.34 -15.57
CA GLN A 93 -11.65 -4.89 -16.90
C GLN A 93 -11.84 -3.80 -17.97
N ARG A 94 -12.92 -3.02 -17.90
CA ARG A 94 -13.15 -1.90 -18.82
C ARG A 94 -12.09 -0.81 -18.72
N LEU A 95 -11.64 -0.47 -17.51
CA LEU A 95 -10.57 0.49 -17.29
C LEU A 95 -9.24 -0.05 -17.84
N ALA A 96 -8.98 -1.35 -17.71
CA ALA A 96 -7.77 -1.99 -18.21
C ALA A 96 -7.68 -1.95 -19.74
N GLU A 97 -8.81 -1.80 -20.43
CA GLU A 97 -8.86 -1.64 -21.88
C GLU A 97 -8.44 -0.25 -22.38
N VAL A 98 -8.39 0.77 -21.51
CA VAL A 98 -8.15 2.18 -21.90
C VAL A 98 -6.72 2.44 -22.40
N PRO A 99 -5.65 1.97 -21.73
CA PRO A 99 -4.28 2.28 -22.14
C PRO A 99 -3.88 1.60 -23.46
N ASN A 100 -3.10 2.33 -24.28
CA ASN A 100 -2.61 1.84 -25.58
C ASN A 100 -1.10 1.56 -25.61
N SER A 101 -0.40 1.77 -24.49
CA SER A 101 1.03 1.49 -24.35
C SER A 101 1.39 1.08 -22.93
N GLY A 102 2.52 0.39 -22.74
CA GLY A 102 2.99 -0.01 -21.40
C GLY A 102 3.22 1.18 -20.45
N ALA A 103 3.68 2.32 -20.98
CA ALA A 103 3.83 3.56 -20.22
C ALA A 103 2.50 4.15 -19.75
N GLN A 104 1.50 4.18 -20.64
CA GLN A 104 0.14 4.59 -20.28
C GLN A 104 -0.46 3.63 -19.24
N ALA A 105 -0.25 2.32 -19.40
CA ALA A 105 -0.75 1.31 -18.47
C ALA A 105 -0.19 1.51 -17.06
N ALA A 106 1.13 1.67 -16.90
CA ALA A 106 1.75 1.94 -15.62
C ALA A 106 1.26 3.24 -14.97
N ALA A 107 1.26 4.34 -15.73
CA ALA A 107 0.79 5.64 -15.24
C ALA A 107 -0.70 5.60 -14.82
N PHE A 108 -1.54 4.89 -15.58
CA PHE A 108 -2.96 4.79 -15.34
C PHE A 108 -3.28 3.93 -14.12
N VAL A 109 -2.63 2.78 -13.96
CA VAL A 109 -2.76 1.96 -12.75
C VAL A 109 -2.34 2.76 -11.50
N GLY A 110 -1.22 3.48 -11.58
CA GLY A 110 -0.75 4.32 -10.48
C GLY A 110 -1.70 5.46 -10.13
N PHE A 111 -2.22 6.15 -11.15
CA PHE A 111 -3.21 7.22 -10.98
C PHE A 111 -4.46 6.71 -10.25
N ILE A 112 -5.02 5.58 -10.70
CA ILE A 112 -6.22 4.98 -10.09
C ILE A 112 -5.91 4.53 -8.65
N SER A 113 -4.79 3.83 -8.43
CA SER A 113 -4.36 3.39 -7.09
C SER A 113 -4.27 4.57 -6.11
N MET A 114 -3.58 5.64 -6.48
CA MET A 114 -3.44 6.83 -5.62
C MET A 114 -4.75 7.58 -5.41
N SER A 115 -5.56 7.73 -6.44
CA SER A 115 -6.88 8.38 -6.32
C SER A 115 -7.80 7.60 -5.39
N LEU A 116 -7.81 6.27 -5.52
CA LEU A 116 -8.56 5.39 -4.63
C LEU A 116 -8.00 5.43 -3.21
N ALA A 117 -6.69 5.57 -3.01
CA ALA A 117 -6.09 5.59 -1.68
C ALA A 117 -6.47 6.85 -0.90
N TRP A 118 -6.62 7.98 -1.60
CA TRP A 118 -7.12 9.21 -1.01
C TRP A 118 -8.58 9.09 -0.55
N VAL A 119 -9.41 8.30 -1.24
CA VAL A 119 -10.78 8.03 -0.81
C VAL A 119 -10.81 6.95 0.28
N HIS A 120 -10.13 5.84 0.07
CA HIS A 120 -10.15 4.70 0.94
C HIS A 120 -8.89 3.84 0.75
N TRP A 121 -7.92 3.95 1.67
CA TRP A 121 -6.64 3.27 1.52
C TRP A 121 -6.75 1.74 1.54
N GLY A 122 -7.62 1.16 2.37
CA GLY A 122 -7.82 -0.29 2.41
C GLY A 122 -8.35 -0.86 1.08
N PHE A 123 -9.30 -0.17 0.44
CA PHE A 123 -9.79 -0.50 -0.89
C PHE A 123 -8.69 -0.37 -1.95
N SER A 124 -7.95 0.74 -1.95
CA SER A 124 -6.83 0.95 -2.88
C SER A 124 -5.76 -0.13 -2.79
N LEU A 125 -5.41 -0.59 -1.57
CA LEU A 125 -4.41 -1.64 -1.37
C LEU A 125 -4.77 -2.93 -2.12
N ILE A 126 -6.04 -3.32 -2.06
CA ILE A 126 -6.52 -4.57 -2.68
C ILE A 126 -6.75 -4.35 -4.17
N MET A 127 -7.44 -3.25 -4.52
CA MET A 127 -7.76 -2.91 -5.90
C MET A 127 -6.54 -2.62 -6.75
N GLY A 128 -5.52 -1.98 -6.19
CA GLY A 128 -4.28 -1.67 -6.88
C GLY A 128 -3.58 -2.94 -7.35
N ALA A 129 -3.54 -3.97 -6.51
CA ALA A 129 -2.98 -5.28 -6.86
C ALA A 129 -3.83 -6.01 -7.92
N ILE A 130 -5.16 -6.05 -7.75
CA ILE A 130 -6.07 -6.67 -8.71
C ILE A 130 -5.99 -5.97 -10.07
N PHE A 131 -5.99 -4.64 -10.08
CA PHE A 131 -5.96 -3.85 -11.30
C PHE A 131 -4.61 -3.95 -12.01
N ALA A 132 -3.49 -4.00 -11.29
CA ALA A 132 -2.18 -4.26 -11.88
C ALA A 132 -2.12 -5.63 -12.58
N ARG A 133 -2.67 -6.68 -11.95
CA ARG A 133 -2.78 -8.02 -12.53
C ARG A 133 -3.67 -8.03 -13.77
N GLU A 134 -4.86 -7.45 -13.70
CA GLU A 134 -5.80 -7.40 -14.83
C GLU A 134 -5.26 -6.56 -15.98
N MET A 135 -4.60 -5.43 -15.70
CA MET A 135 -3.89 -4.63 -16.70
C MET A 135 -2.79 -5.45 -17.39
N GLY A 136 -2.03 -6.26 -16.64
CA GLY A 136 -1.03 -7.16 -17.20
C GLY A 136 -1.64 -8.20 -18.14
N LYS A 137 -2.78 -8.80 -17.76
CA LYS A 137 -3.53 -9.75 -18.60
C LYS A 137 -4.05 -9.09 -19.88
N VAL A 138 -4.68 -7.92 -19.78
CA VAL A 138 -5.21 -7.17 -20.93
C VAL A 138 -4.08 -6.76 -21.87
N ALA A 139 -2.98 -6.22 -21.33
CA ALA A 139 -1.81 -5.82 -22.11
C ALA A 139 -1.24 -7.03 -22.87
N HIS A 140 -1.10 -8.18 -22.22
CA HIS A 140 -0.66 -9.42 -22.87
C HIS A 140 -1.61 -9.83 -24.01
N ARG A 141 -2.93 -9.86 -23.77
CA ARG A 141 -3.93 -10.17 -24.82
C ARG A 141 -3.86 -9.21 -26.01
N LYS A 142 -3.53 -7.94 -25.78
CA LYS A 142 -3.40 -6.91 -26.82
C LYS A 142 -2.04 -6.89 -27.51
N GLY A 143 -1.07 -7.69 -27.06
CA GLY A 143 0.31 -7.61 -27.54
C GLY A 143 1.00 -6.28 -27.18
N ILE A 144 0.60 -5.64 -26.08
CA ILE A 144 1.23 -4.43 -25.56
C ILE A 144 2.39 -4.83 -24.67
N ASP A 145 3.60 -4.41 -25.04
CA ASP A 145 4.79 -4.56 -24.20
C ASP A 145 4.64 -3.75 -22.91
N VAL A 146 4.32 -4.43 -21.82
CA VAL A 146 4.23 -3.84 -20.48
C VAL A 146 5.18 -4.53 -19.51
N HIS A 147 5.88 -3.74 -18.70
CA HIS A 147 6.75 -4.27 -17.66
C HIS A 147 5.94 -4.56 -16.40
N TYR A 148 5.63 -5.83 -16.17
CA TYR A 148 4.72 -6.27 -15.10
C TYR A 148 5.18 -5.86 -13.69
N PRO A 149 6.47 -5.90 -13.32
CA PRO A 149 6.92 -5.37 -12.04
C PRO A 149 6.59 -3.88 -11.82
N LEU A 150 6.61 -3.08 -12.90
CA LEU A 150 6.25 -1.67 -12.80
C LEU A 150 4.74 -1.48 -12.64
N LEU A 151 3.91 -2.35 -13.24
CA LEU A 151 2.48 -2.39 -12.93
C LEU A 151 2.22 -2.73 -11.47
N ALA A 152 2.96 -3.68 -10.90
CA ALA A 152 2.86 -4.01 -9.49
C ALA A 152 3.24 -2.81 -8.61
N VAL A 153 4.37 -2.15 -8.89
CA VAL A 153 4.75 -0.89 -8.22
C VAL A 153 3.63 0.14 -8.34
N ALA A 154 3.12 0.38 -9.56
CA ALA A 154 2.03 1.32 -9.81
C ALA A 154 0.78 0.99 -8.97
N GLY A 155 0.40 -0.29 -8.89
CA GLY A 155 -0.71 -0.76 -8.09
C GLY A 155 -0.55 -0.43 -6.60
N TYR A 156 0.66 -0.43 -6.08
CA TYR A 156 0.96 -0.11 -4.68
C TYR A 156 1.25 1.38 -4.42
N MET A 157 1.26 2.26 -5.42
CA MET A 157 1.55 3.69 -5.23
C MET A 157 0.52 4.41 -4.35
N GLY A 158 -0.72 3.92 -4.29
CA GLY A 158 -1.71 4.38 -3.32
C GLY A 158 -1.21 4.28 -1.89
N LEU A 159 -0.75 3.09 -1.48
CA LEU A 159 -0.11 2.88 -0.18
C LEU A 159 1.25 3.59 -0.07
N GLY A 160 2.00 3.68 -1.17
CA GLY A 160 3.32 4.31 -1.17
C GLY A 160 3.30 5.82 -0.95
N LEU A 161 2.29 6.53 -1.46
CA LEU A 161 2.31 8.00 -1.52
C LEU A 161 1.10 8.72 -0.92
N THR A 162 -0.12 8.20 -1.07
CA THR A 162 -1.34 9.03 -0.87
C THR A 162 -2.30 8.51 0.20
N TRP A 163 -2.11 7.28 0.69
CA TRP A 163 -3.02 6.61 1.64
C TRP A 163 -3.35 7.40 2.90
N HIS A 164 -2.39 8.15 3.44
CA HIS A 164 -2.57 8.88 4.70
C HIS A 164 -3.00 10.33 4.52
N TRP A 165 -3.17 10.80 3.28
CA TRP A 165 -3.57 12.17 2.94
C TRP A 165 -5.08 12.30 2.70
N GLY A 166 -5.78 11.17 2.76
CA GLY A 166 -7.16 11.01 2.36
C GLY A 166 -8.19 11.03 3.48
N ILE A 167 -9.45 10.86 3.08
CA ILE A 167 -10.62 10.82 3.99
C ILE A 167 -10.63 9.58 4.89
N SER A 168 -9.84 8.55 4.55
CA SER A 168 -9.64 7.34 5.36
C SER A 168 -8.37 7.37 6.22
N GLY A 169 -7.64 8.50 6.25
CA GLY A 169 -6.40 8.65 7.00
C GLY A 169 -6.64 8.60 8.51
N SER A 170 -6.00 7.67 9.22
CA SER A 170 -6.31 7.42 10.63
C SER A 170 -5.91 8.57 11.54
N ALA A 171 -4.69 9.11 11.42
CA ALA A 171 -4.27 10.23 12.26
C ALA A 171 -5.14 11.49 12.08
N PRO A 172 -5.39 12.02 10.86
CA PRO A 172 -6.22 13.22 10.72
C PRO A 172 -7.67 13.00 11.17
N LEU A 173 -8.23 11.80 11.04
CA LEU A 173 -9.54 11.48 11.59
C LEU A 173 -9.54 11.45 13.12
N GLN A 174 -8.52 10.86 13.75
CA GLN A 174 -8.44 10.84 15.21
C GLN A 174 -8.31 12.23 15.82
N LEU A 175 -7.67 13.17 15.12
CA LEU A 175 -7.60 14.58 15.54
C LEU A 175 -8.96 15.28 15.61
N THR A 176 -9.99 14.75 14.93
CA THR A 176 -11.35 15.31 14.97
C THR A 176 -12.16 14.86 16.18
N ASP A 177 -11.73 13.82 16.89
CA ASP A 177 -12.42 13.23 18.03
C ASP A 177 -11.86 13.77 19.34
N ALA A 178 -12.70 14.44 20.13
CA ALA A 178 -12.31 15.06 21.39
C ALA A 178 -11.85 14.04 22.43
N ASN A 179 -12.26 12.76 22.34
CA ASN A 179 -11.80 11.71 23.24
C ASN A 179 -10.32 11.36 23.03
N ASN A 180 -9.74 11.74 21.89
CA ASN A 180 -8.34 11.51 21.58
C ASN A 180 -7.45 12.73 21.88
N ILE A 181 -8.01 13.83 22.40
CA ILE A 181 -7.27 15.09 22.62
C ILE A 181 -7.15 15.39 24.12
N GLY A 182 -5.97 15.87 24.54
CA GLY A 182 -5.72 16.34 25.91
C GLY A 182 -5.02 15.31 26.80
N GLU A 183 -4.83 15.67 28.06
CA GLU A 183 -4.00 14.91 29.01
C GLU A 183 -4.42 13.43 29.11
N GLY A 184 -3.45 12.52 28.99
CA GLY A 184 -3.69 11.07 29.05
C GLY A 184 -4.21 10.44 27.76
N THR A 185 -4.24 11.17 26.64
CA THR A 185 -4.64 10.65 25.32
C THR A 185 -3.44 10.55 24.35
N GLY A 186 -3.66 9.95 23.17
CA GLY A 186 -2.63 9.88 22.12
C GLY A 186 -2.19 11.24 21.56
N PHE A 187 -2.96 12.30 21.80
CA PHE A 187 -2.65 13.66 21.36
C PHE A 187 -2.68 14.65 22.53
N GLU A 188 -1.94 14.33 23.60
CA GLU A 188 -1.85 15.15 24.83
C GLU A 188 -1.34 16.59 24.61
N PHE A 189 -0.59 16.82 23.54
CA PHE A 189 -0.02 18.12 23.19
C PHE A 189 -1.03 19.08 22.55
N LEU A 190 -2.26 18.63 22.29
CA LEU A 190 -3.33 19.44 21.72
C LEU A 190 -4.33 19.85 22.80
N ALA A 191 -4.75 21.12 22.76
CA ALA A 191 -5.77 21.67 23.65
C ALA A 191 -7.20 21.54 23.08
N SER A 192 -7.35 21.28 21.79
CA SER A 192 -8.63 21.15 21.10
C SER A 192 -8.50 20.24 19.88
N THR A 193 -9.64 19.72 19.40
CA THR A 193 -9.69 18.96 18.15
C THR A 193 -9.27 19.81 16.96
N VAL A 194 -8.75 19.16 15.92
CA VAL A 194 -8.39 19.77 14.63
C VAL A 194 -9.38 19.25 13.57
N PRO A 195 -10.26 20.11 13.05
CA PRO A 195 -11.23 19.70 12.04
C PRO A 195 -10.58 19.20 10.73
N ALA A 196 -11.29 18.33 10.00
CA ALA A 196 -10.81 17.80 8.71
C ALA A 196 -10.55 18.89 7.65
N VAL A 197 -11.21 20.05 7.76
CA VAL A 197 -10.99 21.23 6.90
C VAL A 197 -9.60 21.86 7.09
N GLU A 198 -9.00 21.70 8.27
CA GLU A 198 -7.65 22.18 8.58
C GLU A 198 -6.57 21.13 8.25
N THR A 199 -6.97 19.90 7.94
CA THR A 199 -6.06 18.79 7.62
C THR A 199 -6.30 18.26 6.20
N ILE A 200 -7.22 17.29 6.04
CA ILE A 200 -7.48 16.55 4.79
C ILE A 200 -7.95 17.49 3.68
N PHE A 201 -8.90 18.38 3.99
CA PHE A 201 -9.50 19.28 3.01
C PHE A 201 -8.82 20.66 2.98
N HIS A 202 -7.71 20.83 3.69
CA HIS A 202 -6.96 22.06 3.63
C HIS A 202 -6.37 22.23 2.20
N PRO A 203 -6.47 23.41 1.57
CA PRO A 203 -6.01 23.61 0.20
C PRO A 203 -4.55 23.18 -0.04
N TYR A 204 -3.69 23.36 0.96
CA TYR A 204 -2.30 22.88 0.92
C TYR A 204 -2.21 21.36 0.79
N ALA A 205 -2.94 20.60 1.60
CA ALA A 205 -2.91 19.14 1.58
C ALA A 205 -3.50 18.58 0.27
N LEU A 206 -4.60 19.17 -0.20
CA LEU A 206 -5.21 18.81 -1.49
C LEU A 206 -4.26 19.10 -2.66
N THR A 207 -3.61 20.27 -2.66
CA THR A 207 -2.65 20.65 -3.70
C THR A 207 -1.45 19.70 -3.71
N LEU A 208 -0.87 19.39 -2.56
CA LEU A 208 0.25 18.46 -2.48
C LEU A 208 -0.14 17.03 -2.88
N THR A 209 -1.35 16.59 -2.53
CA THR A 209 -1.86 15.29 -2.97
C THR A 209 -1.99 15.26 -4.49
N ALA A 210 -2.63 16.27 -5.08
CA ALA A 210 -2.81 16.37 -6.52
C ALA A 210 -1.46 16.42 -7.26
N LEU A 211 -0.52 17.25 -6.78
CA LEU A 211 0.83 17.33 -7.34
C LEU A 211 1.59 16.00 -7.21
N SER A 212 1.46 15.30 -6.09
CA SER A 212 2.08 13.99 -5.88
C SER A 212 1.51 12.94 -6.84
N ILE A 213 0.19 12.93 -7.06
CA ILE A 213 -0.46 12.04 -8.03
C ILE A 213 0.07 12.33 -9.44
N VAL A 214 0.07 13.59 -9.86
CA VAL A 214 0.55 13.99 -11.19
C VAL A 214 2.02 13.63 -11.38
N PHE A 215 2.87 13.97 -10.40
CA PHE A 215 4.30 13.68 -10.45
C PHE A 215 4.57 12.17 -10.51
N ALA A 216 3.95 11.38 -9.64
CA ALA A 216 4.16 9.94 -9.60
C ALA A 216 3.64 9.24 -10.87
N SER A 217 2.46 9.64 -11.38
CA SER A 217 1.96 9.14 -12.66
C SER A 217 2.88 9.49 -13.83
N ALA A 218 3.44 10.71 -13.85
CA ALA A 218 4.44 11.10 -14.86
C ALA A 218 5.73 10.28 -14.73
N MET A 219 6.21 10.03 -13.50
CA MET A 219 7.38 9.18 -13.26
C MET A 219 7.13 7.74 -13.71
N LEU A 220 5.98 7.14 -13.39
CA LEU A 220 5.62 5.81 -13.87
C LEU A 220 5.58 5.74 -15.40
N TYR A 221 5.08 6.79 -16.06
CA TYR A 221 5.08 6.88 -17.51
C TYR A 221 6.50 6.89 -18.09
N VAL A 222 7.37 7.75 -17.53
CA VAL A 222 8.75 7.93 -18.02
C VAL A 222 9.65 6.73 -17.71
N LEU A 223 9.42 6.07 -16.57
CA LEU A 223 10.20 4.91 -16.14
C LEU A 223 9.81 3.61 -16.85
N ALA A 224 8.67 3.57 -17.55
CA ALA A 224 8.20 2.37 -18.23
C ALA A 224 9.16 1.94 -19.34
N PRO A 225 9.83 0.78 -19.19
CA PRO A 225 10.69 0.26 -20.23
C PRO A 225 9.83 -0.33 -21.36
N SER A 226 10.36 -0.29 -22.58
CA SER A 226 9.72 -0.79 -23.80
C SER A 226 10.58 -1.84 -24.51
N GLY A 227 9.98 -2.63 -25.40
CA GLY A 227 10.64 -3.66 -26.19
C GLY A 227 11.21 -4.78 -25.33
N SER A 228 12.43 -5.24 -25.63
CA SER A 228 13.08 -6.37 -24.95
C SER A 228 13.30 -6.19 -23.44
N ARG A 229 13.23 -4.95 -22.92
CA ARG A 229 13.35 -4.64 -21.49
C ARG A 229 12.01 -4.75 -20.74
N ALA A 230 10.88 -4.76 -21.46
CA ALA A 230 9.58 -4.98 -20.87
C ALA A 230 9.39 -6.48 -20.57
N LYS A 231 9.33 -6.83 -19.29
CA LYS A 231 9.05 -8.20 -18.85
C LYS A 231 7.56 -8.32 -18.58
N GLY A 232 6.84 -8.97 -19.49
CA GLY A 232 5.40 -9.19 -19.39
C GLY A 232 5.01 -10.09 -18.22
N ILE A 233 3.71 -10.17 -17.97
CA ILE A 233 3.14 -10.94 -16.85
C ILE A 233 3.49 -12.44 -16.91
N THR A 234 3.60 -13.01 -18.12
CA THR A 234 3.93 -14.42 -18.35
C THR A 234 5.36 -14.81 -17.95
N HIS A 235 6.22 -13.83 -17.63
CA HIS A 235 7.53 -14.10 -17.04
C HIS A 235 7.44 -14.45 -15.55
N TYR A 236 6.33 -14.12 -14.89
CA TYR A 236 6.14 -14.24 -13.45
C TYR A 236 4.97 -15.14 -13.06
N VAL A 237 3.98 -15.30 -13.96
CA VAL A 237 2.78 -16.12 -13.75
C VAL A 237 2.60 -17.00 -14.96
N ASP A 238 2.39 -18.30 -14.74
CA ASP A 238 2.18 -19.24 -15.85
C ASP A 238 0.89 -18.91 -16.60
N GLU A 239 0.93 -19.02 -17.94
CA GLU A 239 -0.19 -18.60 -18.80
C GLU A 239 -1.48 -19.40 -18.52
N ALA A 240 -1.34 -20.66 -18.10
CA ALA A 240 -2.46 -21.50 -17.68
C ALA A 240 -3.18 -20.93 -16.44
N GLU A 241 -2.46 -20.26 -15.53
CA GLU A 241 -3.00 -19.67 -14.31
C GLU A 241 -3.60 -18.27 -14.54
N LEU A 242 -3.27 -17.61 -15.66
CA LEU A 242 -3.78 -16.26 -15.95
C LEU A 242 -5.28 -16.24 -16.24
N PHE A 243 -5.82 -17.34 -16.76
CA PHE A 243 -7.22 -17.44 -17.22
C PHE A 243 -8.04 -18.48 -16.44
N ASP A 244 -7.42 -19.21 -15.51
CA ASP A 244 -8.16 -20.15 -14.68
C ASP A 244 -8.94 -19.39 -13.60
N GLY A 245 -10.27 -19.44 -13.66
CA GLY A 245 -11.16 -18.70 -12.75
C GLY A 245 -11.19 -19.23 -11.31
N ALA A 246 -10.32 -20.19 -10.98
CA ALA A 246 -10.32 -20.89 -9.70
C ALA A 246 -9.48 -20.21 -8.59
N ALA A 247 -8.52 -19.34 -8.94
CA ALA A 247 -7.54 -18.83 -7.98
C ALA A 247 -7.99 -17.58 -7.19
N ASP A 248 -9.13 -16.98 -7.54
CA ASP A 248 -9.41 -15.59 -7.18
C ASP A 248 -10.47 -15.45 -6.07
N GLY A 249 -10.66 -16.47 -5.20
CA GLY A 249 -11.46 -16.35 -3.98
C GLY A 249 -12.95 -16.03 -4.16
N GLY A 250 -13.50 -16.24 -5.35
CA GLY A 250 -14.90 -16.00 -5.70
C GLY A 250 -15.60 -17.26 -6.21
N ARG A 251 -15.90 -18.20 -5.31
CA ARG A 251 -17.00 -19.16 -5.45
C ARG A 251 -17.79 -19.21 -4.16
#